data_AF-A0A7G9P4F0-F1
#
_entry.id   AF-A0A7G9P4F0-F1
#
_cell.length_a   1.000
_cell.length_b   1.000
_cell.length_c   1.000
_cell.angle_alpha   90.00
_cell.angle_beta   90.00
_cell.angle_gamma   90.00
#
_symmetry.space_group_name_H-M   'P 1'
#
loop_
_entity.id
_entity.type
_entity.pdbx_description
1 polymer ?
#
loop_
_entity_poly.entity_id
_entity_poly.type
_entity_poly.pdbx_seq_one_letter_code
_entity_poly.pdbx_strand_id
1 'polypeptide(L)'
;MRTTRIELEADAGSLAIERKTGSDTIRIDSILRDPKRGEQAWKTWELPARISDEDLFKVATEVQRRTDGHRGTNSMIHDYYREMQRFQA
;
A
#
# COMPACT_ATOMS: atom_id res chain seq x y z
N MET A 1 7.83 20.19 -10.18
CA MET A 1 6.91 19.50 -9.25
C MET A 1 7.45 18.10 -9.02
N ARG A 2 7.85 17.75 -7.79
CA ARG A 2 8.43 16.43 -7.50
C ARG A 2 7.31 15.50 -7.02
N THR A 3 7.33 14.27 -7.50
CA THR A 3 6.45 13.19 -7.04
C THR A 3 7.34 12.16 -6.37
N THR A 4 7.06 11.82 -5.12
CA THR A 4 7.70 10.68 -4.47
C THR A 4 6.86 9.47 -4.81
N ARG A 5 7.44 8.47 -5.46
CA ARG A 5 6.78 7.21 -5.81
C ARG A 5 7.72 6.05 -5.53
N ILE A 6 7.19 5.01 -4.89
CA ILE A 6 7.88 3.74 -4.67
C ILE A 6 7.01 2.64 -5.25
N GLU A 7 7.64 1.70 -5.96
CA GLU A 7 6.99 0.50 -6.48
C GLU A 7 7.62 -0.71 -5.78
N LEU A 8 6.77 -1.57 -5.25
CA LEU A 8 7.13 -2.80 -4.56
C LEU A 8 6.54 -3.96 -5.35
N GLU A 9 7.39 -4.89 -5.76
CA GLU A 9 6.96 -6.15 -6.34
C GLU A 9 6.81 -7.20 -5.25
N ALA A 10 5.75 -7.99 -5.36
CA ALA A 10 5.35 -9.01 -4.42
C ALA A 10 4.99 -10.30 -5.17
N ASP A 11 4.92 -11.42 -4.46
CA ASP A 11 4.71 -12.73 -5.10
C ASP A 11 3.36 -12.82 -5.81
N ALA A 12 2.29 -12.26 -5.24
CA ALA A 12 0.94 -12.29 -5.80
C ALA A 12 0.56 -10.99 -6.53
N GLY A 13 1.46 -10.01 -6.65
CA GLY A 13 1.11 -8.72 -7.25
C GLY A 13 2.19 -7.64 -7.21
N SER A 14 1.76 -6.40 -7.40
CA SER A 14 2.59 -5.21 -7.24
C SER A 14 1.86 -4.13 -6.45
N LEU A 15 2.62 -3.26 -5.81
CA LEU A 15 2.14 -2.14 -5.04
C LEU A 15 2.87 -0.88 -5.48
N ALA A 16 2.14 0.20 -5.71
CA ALA A 16 2.70 1.53 -5.91
C ALA A 16 2.21 2.46 -4.81
N ILE A 17 3.13 3.17 -4.16
CA ILE A 17 2.82 4.21 -3.18
C ILE A 17 3.31 5.53 -3.75
N GLU A 18 2.42 6.50 -3.86
CA GLU A 18 2.69 7.81 -4.46
C GLU A 18 2.22 8.94 -3.54
N ARG A 19 3.04 9.98 -3.42
CA ARG A 19 2.61 11.29 -2.92
C ARG A 19 3.20 12.39 -3.79
N LYS A 20 2.34 13.31 -4.22
CA LYS A 20 2.76 14.54 -4.89
C LYS A 20 3.26 15.53 -3.84
N THR A 21 4.42 16.17 -4.07
CA THR A 21 4.91 17.21 -3.15
C THR A 21 3.89 18.34 -3.05
N GLY A 22 3.49 18.69 -1.82
CA GLY A 22 2.42 19.67 -1.55
C GLY A 22 1.00 19.10 -1.59
N SER A 23 0.85 17.79 -1.79
CA SER A 23 -0.44 17.11 -1.62
C SER A 23 -0.58 16.59 -0.18
N ASP A 24 -1.77 16.78 0.36
CA ASP A 24 -2.20 16.22 1.64
C ASP A 24 -2.74 14.79 1.50
N THR A 25 -2.51 14.13 0.36
CA THR A 25 -3.00 12.78 0.07
C THR A 25 -1.86 11.84 -0.33
N ILE A 26 -1.86 10.66 0.25
CA ILE A 26 -1.05 9.50 -0.15
C ILE A 26 -1.95 8.60 -0.98
N ARG A 27 -1.49 8.25 -2.18
CA ARG A 27 -2.17 7.29 -3.05
C ARG A 27 -1.43 5.96 -3.00
N ILE A 28 -2.17 4.89 -2.78
CA ILE A 28 -1.66 3.53 -2.74
C ILE A 28 -2.43 2.72 -3.76
N ASP A 29 -1.75 2.15 -4.75
CA ASP A 29 -2.33 1.31 -5.79
C ASP A 29 -1.81 -0.12 -5.64
N SER A 30 -2.70 -1.09 -5.40
CA SER A 30 -2.37 -2.52 -5.41
C SER A 30 -2.92 -3.20 -6.65
N ILE A 31 -2.11 -4.05 -7.28
CA ILE A 31 -2.47 -4.84 -8.45
C ILE A 31 -2.15 -6.30 -8.15
N LEU A 32 -3.13 -7.18 -8.34
CA LEU A 32 -2.95 -8.63 -8.25
C LEU A 32 -2.49 -9.18 -9.60
N ARG A 33 -1.49 -10.05 -9.60
CA ARG A 33 -0.98 -10.70 -10.80
C ARG A 33 -1.94 -11.76 -11.35
N ASP A 34 -2.55 -12.53 -10.45
CA ASP A 34 -3.50 -13.60 -10.79
C ASP A 34 -4.75 -13.54 -9.87
N PRO A 35 -5.70 -12.63 -10.15
CA PRO A 35 -6.88 -12.45 -9.31
C PRO A 35 -7.83 -13.65 -9.44
N LYS A 36 -8.24 -14.24 -8.31
CA LYS A 36 -9.19 -15.34 -8.30
C LYS A 36 -10.61 -14.84 -8.57
N ARG A 37 -11.51 -15.77 -8.92
CA ARG A 37 -12.92 -15.45 -9.18
C ARG A 37 -13.55 -14.76 -7.95
N GLY A 38 -13.96 -13.50 -8.13
CA GLY A 38 -14.54 -12.66 -7.07
C GLY A 38 -13.56 -11.71 -6.39
N GLU A 39 -12.26 -11.78 -6.71
CA GLU A 39 -11.27 -10.81 -6.24
C GLU A 39 -11.17 -9.61 -7.20
N GLN A 40 -10.96 -8.43 -6.64
CA GLN A 40 -10.70 -7.23 -7.43
C GLN A 40 -9.23 -7.21 -7.86
N ALA A 41 -8.98 -7.21 -9.17
CA ALA A 41 -7.64 -7.22 -9.75
C ALA A 41 -6.81 -6.00 -9.35
N TRP A 42 -7.43 -4.83 -9.22
CA TRP A 42 -6.79 -3.62 -8.71
C TRP A 42 -7.59 -3.05 -7.55
N LYS A 43 -6.90 -2.37 -6.63
CA LYS A 43 -7.52 -1.54 -5.61
C LYS A 43 -6.64 -0.34 -5.30
N THR A 44 -7.26 0.82 -5.23
CA THR A 44 -6.63 2.10 -4.87
C THR A 44 -7.14 2.56 -3.51
N TRP A 45 -6.24 3.05 -2.68
CA TRP A 45 -6.55 3.82 -1.48
C TRP A 45 -6.03 5.24 -1.66
N GLU A 46 -6.85 6.21 -1.27
CA GLU A 46 -6.46 7.62 -1.16
C GLU A 46 -6.62 8.01 0.31
N LEU A 47 -5.48 8.22 0.97
CA LEU A 47 -5.42 8.46 2.41
C LEU A 47 -4.91 9.88 2.67
N PRO A 48 -5.37 10.58 3.71
CA PRO A 48 -4.73 11.81 4.11
C PRO A 48 -3.29 11.55 4.55
N ALA A 49 -2.36 12.47 4.25
CA ALA A 49 -0.96 12.36 4.64
C ALA A 49 -0.80 12.30 6.17
N ARG A 50 -1.74 12.89 6.92
CA ARG A 50 -1.82 12.85 8.38
C ARG A 50 -2.82 11.81 8.90
N ILE A 51 -2.92 10.66 8.25
CA ILE A 51 -3.73 9.53 8.74
C ILE A 51 -3.19 8.99 10.07
N SER A 52 -4.05 8.41 10.91
CA SER A 52 -3.63 7.76 12.15
C SER A 52 -2.73 6.55 11.85
N ASP A 53 -1.80 6.23 12.76
CA ASP A 53 -0.94 5.05 12.64
C ASP A 53 -1.77 3.75 12.58
N GLU A 54 -2.86 3.69 13.35
CA GLU A 54 -3.76 2.54 13.38
C GLU A 54 -4.43 2.32 12.02
N ASP A 55 -4.95 3.38 11.40
CA ASP A 55 -5.62 3.26 10.11
C ASP A 55 -4.62 3.03 8.98
N LEU A 56 -3.42 3.60 9.06
CA LEU A 56 -2.34 3.28 8.13
C LEU A 56 -1.94 1.80 8.24
N PHE A 57 -1.86 1.27 9.46
CA PHE A 57 -1.55 -0.14 9.69
C PHE A 57 -2.66 -1.08 9.19
N LYS A 58 -3.94 -0.69 9.29
CA LYS A 58 -5.06 -1.42 8.67
C LYS A 58 -4.91 -1.49 7.16
N VAL A 59 -4.53 -0.38 6.52
CA VAL A 59 -4.29 -0.37 5.06
C VAL A 59 -3.08 -1.23 4.71
N ALA A 60 -1.98 -1.14 5.45
CA ALA A 60 -0.81 -2.00 5.25
C ALA A 60 -1.16 -3.50 5.37
N THR A 61 -2.02 -3.86 6.33
CA THR A 61 -2.52 -5.22 6.50
C THR A 61 -3.33 -5.68 5.29
N GLU A 62 -4.23 -4.82 4.79
CA GLU A 62 -5.03 -5.15 3.60
C GLU A 62 -4.17 -5.28 2.35
N VAL A 63 -3.18 -4.39 2.20
CA VAL A 63 -2.21 -4.42 1.11
C VAL A 63 -1.42 -5.72 1.11
N GLN A 64 -0.82 -6.10 2.24
CA GLN A 64 -0.09 -7.37 2.38
C GLN A 64 -1.00 -8.55 2.03
N ARG A 65 -2.23 -8.58 2.55
CA ARG A 65 -3.18 -9.67 2.28
C ARG A 65 -3.48 -9.81 0.80
N ARG A 66 -3.46 -8.71 0.04
CA ARG A 66 -3.67 -8.70 -1.41
C ARG A 66 -2.39 -9.11 -2.14
N THR A 67 -1.28 -8.42 -1.91
CA THR A 67 -0.05 -8.58 -2.71
C THR A 67 0.75 -9.84 -2.39
N ASP A 68 0.65 -10.37 -1.17
CA ASP A 68 1.36 -11.57 -0.72
C ASP A 68 0.41 -12.70 -0.27
N GLY A 69 -0.91 -12.47 -0.32
CA GLY A 69 -1.90 -13.39 0.22
C GLY A 69 -1.88 -13.47 1.76
N HIS A 70 -2.44 -14.55 2.33
CA HIS A 70 -2.35 -14.83 3.78
C HIS A 70 -0.97 -15.36 4.21
N ARG A 71 0.08 -15.14 3.39
CA ARG A 71 1.43 -15.68 3.60
C ARG A 71 2.33 -14.75 4.43
N GLY A 72 1.82 -13.58 4.81
CA GLY A 72 2.54 -12.60 5.64
C GLY A 72 2.58 -13.00 7.10
N THR A 73 3.78 -13.13 7.65
CA THR A 73 3.98 -12.98 9.09
C THR A 73 3.76 -11.51 9.46
N ASN A 74 3.35 -11.21 10.70
CA ASN A 74 3.15 -9.82 11.16
C ASN A 74 4.35 -8.90 10.86
N SER A 75 5.56 -9.47 10.81
CA SER A 75 6.80 -8.77 10.42
C SER A 75 6.73 -8.12 9.04
N MET A 76 6.12 -8.78 8.03
CA MET A 76 6.00 -8.21 6.68
C MET A 76 5.00 -7.04 6.62
N ILE A 77 3.96 -7.05 7.45
CA ILE A 77 3.01 -5.92 7.53
C ILE A 77 3.74 -4.66 8.01
N HIS A 78 4.68 -4.81 8.95
CA HIS A 78 5.49 -3.70 9.43
C HIS A 78 6.40 -3.11 8.33
N ASP A 79 6.85 -3.92 7.36
CA ASP A 79 7.65 -3.41 6.24
C ASP A 79 6.82 -2.52 5.33
N TYR A 80 5.61 -2.96 4.94
CA TYR A 80 4.66 -2.13 4.19
C TYR A 80 4.27 -0.86 4.96
N TYR A 81 3.97 -0.99 6.26
CA TYR A 81 3.65 0.15 7.12
C TYR A 81 4.79 1.17 7.18
N ARG A 82 6.05 0.71 7.35
CA ARG A 82 7.23 1.59 7.37
C ARG A 82 7.42 2.32 6.04
N GLU A 83 7.23 1.64 4.92
CA GLU A 83 7.31 2.27 3.61
C GLU A 83 6.22 3.33 3.43
N MET A 84 4.98 3.05 3.85
CA MET A 84 3.90 4.02 3.81
C MET A 84 4.12 5.21 4.76
N GLN A 85 4.69 4.99 5.94
CA GLN A 85 4.96 6.02 6.94
C GLN A 85 5.93 7.09 6.41
N ARG A 86 6.86 6.73 5.50
CA ARG A 86 7.76 7.69 4.83
C ARG A 86 7.00 8.78 4.05
N PHE A 87 5.75 8.53 3.69
CA PHE A 87 4.92 9.48 2.94
C PHE A 87 4.05 10.38 3.83
N GLN A 88 4.01 10.16 5.16
CA GLN A 88 3.23 10.98 6.10
C GLN A 88 3.85 12.35 6.45
N ALA A 89 5.07 12.63 5.98
CA ALA A 89 5.87 13.82 6.35
C ALA A 89 5.22 15.19 6.03
#